data_AF-A0A077XY72-F1
#
_entry.id   AF-A0A077XY72-F1
#
_cell.length_a   1.000
_cell.length_b   1.000
_cell.length_c   1.000
_cell.angle_alpha   90.00
_cell.angle_beta   90.00
_cell.angle_gamma   90.00
#
_symmetry.space_group_name_H-M   'P 1'
#
loop_
_entity.id
_entity.type
_entity.pdbx_description
1 polymer ?
#
loop_
_entity_poly.entity_id
_entity_poly.type
_entity_poly.pdbx_seq_one_letter_code
_entity_poly.pdbx_strand_id
1 'polypeptide(L)'
;MTKKESIQYIQRVVGAHPDGILGNETLTKFQCHFGIPTKAMTAQFWGNLVHESGDFTIVVEDMRYTTVRALRNTWPSRFTSDALAEQYLRQPENLGNFVYDNRMGNGKGEGYKYRGRGWMQLTGKEMYALFSKWIGEDCVKNPDLVATKYPLESAVFMFNQKRLWNLVSTVSDEDIKIIRRRVNGGLIGIDKVIPLVKRFFNMMK
;
A
#
# COMPACT_ATOMS: atom_id res chain seq x y z
N MET A 1 -8.29 4.74 -11.78
CA MET A 1 -7.30 4.37 -12.82
C MET A 1 -7.48 2.92 -13.15
N THR A 2 -7.46 2.57 -14.42
CA THR A 2 -7.33 1.17 -14.86
C THR A 2 -5.94 0.64 -14.50
N LYS A 3 -5.77 -0.69 -14.45
CA LYS A 3 -4.45 -1.33 -14.27
C LYS A 3 -3.42 -0.80 -15.27
N LYS A 4 -3.81 -0.63 -16.54
CA LYS A 4 -2.93 -0.14 -17.60
C LYS A 4 -2.45 1.29 -17.32
N GLU A 5 -3.37 2.18 -16.96
CA GLU A 5 -3.04 3.58 -16.62
C GLU A 5 -2.11 3.66 -15.41
N SER A 6 -2.34 2.84 -14.38
CA SER A 6 -1.47 2.77 -13.20
C SER A 6 -0.04 2.31 -13.56
N ILE A 7 0.10 1.33 -14.46
CA ILE A 7 1.42 0.89 -14.93
C ILE A 7 2.09 1.97 -15.78
N GLN A 8 1.34 2.65 -16.64
CA GLN A 8 1.88 3.78 -17.42
C GLN A 8 2.33 4.94 -16.52
N TYR A 9 1.61 5.20 -15.42
CA TYR A 9 2.07 6.12 -14.39
C TYR A 9 3.42 5.67 -13.81
N ILE A 10 3.53 4.41 -13.36
CA ILE A 10 4.78 3.86 -12.82
C ILE A 10 5.93 4.06 -13.81
N GLN A 11 5.70 3.72 -15.07
CA GLN A 11 6.70 3.81 -16.14
C GLN A 11 7.18 5.24 -16.33
N ARG A 12 6.29 6.23 -16.31
CA ARG A 12 6.68 7.66 -16.37
C ARG A 12 7.51 8.07 -15.16
N VAL A 13 7.13 7.66 -13.95
CA VAL A 13 7.88 7.99 -12.72
C VAL A 13 9.33 7.48 -12.81
N VAL A 14 9.51 6.23 -13.25
CA VAL A 14 10.84 5.59 -13.27
C VAL A 14 11.61 5.84 -14.57
N GLY A 15 11.03 6.52 -15.56
CA GLY A 15 11.65 6.79 -16.85
C GLY A 15 11.75 5.56 -17.77
N ALA A 16 10.76 4.68 -17.74
CA ALA A 16 10.55 3.58 -18.67
C ALA A 16 9.53 3.95 -19.77
N HIS A 17 9.52 3.21 -20.88
CA HIS A 17 8.51 3.39 -21.92
C HIS A 17 7.09 3.09 -21.40
N PRO A 18 6.09 4.00 -21.54
CA PRO A 18 4.76 3.84 -20.95
C PRO A 18 3.81 2.96 -21.78
N ASP A 19 4.17 1.70 -22.02
CA ASP A 19 3.35 0.72 -22.77
C ASP A 19 2.22 0.09 -21.92
N GLY A 20 2.24 0.29 -20.60
CA GLY A 20 1.27 -0.31 -19.66
C GLY A 20 1.58 -1.76 -19.30
N ILE A 21 2.78 -2.25 -19.58
CA ILE A 21 3.27 -3.59 -19.25
C ILE A 21 4.28 -3.49 -18.10
N LEU A 22 4.01 -4.17 -16.99
CA LEU A 22 4.98 -4.29 -15.89
C LEU A 22 6.03 -5.34 -16.26
N GLY A 23 7.01 -4.92 -17.07
CA GLY A 23 8.05 -5.74 -17.69
C GLY A 23 9.46 -5.52 -17.15
N ASN A 24 10.45 -6.22 -17.72
CA ASN A 24 11.88 -6.11 -17.37
C ASN A 24 12.37 -4.66 -17.34
N GLU A 25 12.02 -3.85 -18.35
CA GLU A 25 12.42 -2.45 -18.43
C GLU A 25 11.90 -1.66 -17.24
N THR A 26 10.60 -1.73 -16.96
CA THR A 26 9.95 -1.05 -15.82
C THR A 26 10.60 -1.44 -14.50
N LEU A 27 10.83 -2.75 -14.27
CA LEU A 27 11.44 -3.25 -13.04
C LEU A 27 12.90 -2.79 -12.88
N THR A 28 13.69 -2.82 -13.95
CA THR A 28 15.10 -2.40 -13.95
C THR A 28 15.23 -0.89 -13.77
N LYS A 29 14.40 -0.10 -14.46
CA LYS A 29 14.33 1.36 -14.30
C LYS A 29 13.91 1.75 -12.90
N PHE A 30 12.93 1.07 -12.32
CA PHE A 30 12.54 1.23 -10.92
C PHE A 30 13.71 0.96 -9.97
N GLN A 31 14.44 -0.15 -10.18
CA GLN A 31 15.61 -0.48 -9.37
C GLN A 31 16.65 0.64 -9.40
N CYS A 32 16.99 1.14 -10.59
CA CYS A 32 17.94 2.25 -10.74
C CYS A 32 17.43 3.55 -10.13
N HIS A 33 16.17 3.91 -10.39
CA HIS A 33 15.56 5.16 -9.93
C HIS A 33 15.57 5.28 -8.40
N PHE A 34 15.27 4.19 -7.69
CA PHE A 34 15.23 4.17 -6.22
C PHE A 34 16.52 3.62 -5.58
N GLY A 35 17.55 3.30 -6.37
CA GLY A 35 18.83 2.79 -5.88
C GLY A 35 18.72 1.46 -5.12
N ILE A 36 17.84 0.56 -5.57
CA ILE A 36 17.58 -0.71 -4.87
C ILE A 36 18.72 -1.71 -5.16
N PRO A 37 19.44 -2.22 -4.14
CA PRO A 37 20.70 -2.94 -4.36
C PRO A 37 20.59 -4.23 -5.19
N THR A 38 19.48 -4.97 -5.09
CA THR A 38 19.37 -6.29 -5.73
C THR A 38 18.05 -6.50 -6.46
N LYS A 39 18.10 -7.41 -7.45
CA LYS A 39 16.90 -7.91 -8.15
C LYS A 39 15.92 -8.59 -7.19
N ALA A 40 16.44 -9.35 -6.22
CA ALA A 40 15.61 -10.03 -5.22
C ALA A 40 14.79 -9.03 -4.41
N MET A 41 15.42 -7.96 -3.93
CA MET A 41 14.74 -6.87 -3.22
C MET A 41 13.66 -6.19 -4.06
N THR A 42 13.98 -5.92 -5.33
CA THR A 42 13.03 -5.34 -6.29
C THR A 42 11.83 -6.27 -6.51
N ALA A 43 12.07 -7.56 -6.70
CA ALA A 43 11.01 -8.55 -6.89
C ALA A 43 10.14 -8.73 -5.63
N GLN A 44 10.73 -8.73 -4.43
CA GLN A 44 10.00 -8.78 -3.15
C GLN A 44 9.05 -7.60 -2.99
N PHE A 45 9.50 -6.39 -3.33
CA PHE A 45 8.67 -5.19 -3.33
C PHE A 45 7.50 -5.31 -4.31
N TRP A 46 7.76 -5.60 -5.59
CA TRP A 46 6.72 -5.64 -6.62
C TRP A 46 5.71 -6.77 -6.40
N GLY A 47 6.15 -7.96 -5.99
CA GLY A 47 5.26 -9.08 -5.74
C GLY A 47 4.26 -8.79 -4.61
N ASN A 48 4.73 -8.12 -3.54
CA ASN A 48 3.84 -7.67 -2.48
C ASN A 48 2.96 -6.49 -2.91
N LEU A 49 3.54 -5.48 -3.57
CA LEU A 49 2.81 -4.27 -3.96
C LEU A 49 1.64 -4.57 -4.91
N VAL A 50 1.87 -5.42 -5.91
CA VAL A 50 0.82 -5.86 -6.85
C VAL A 50 -0.34 -6.50 -6.10
N HIS A 51 -0.05 -7.34 -5.10
CA HIS A 51 -1.08 -7.99 -4.31
C HIS A 51 -1.81 -7.01 -3.38
N GLU A 52 -1.07 -6.17 -2.62
CA GLU A 52 -1.67 -5.20 -1.68
C GLU A 52 -2.57 -4.18 -2.37
N SER A 53 -2.22 -3.80 -3.60
CA SER A 53 -2.93 -2.77 -4.37
C SER A 53 -4.06 -3.31 -5.25
N GLY A 54 -4.30 -4.62 -5.25
CA GLY A 54 -5.23 -5.26 -6.17
C GLY A 54 -4.88 -4.94 -7.63
N ASP A 55 -3.66 -5.26 -8.05
CA ASP A 55 -3.15 -4.94 -9.40
C ASP A 55 -3.18 -3.41 -9.69
N PHE A 56 -2.82 -2.60 -8.69
CA PHE A 56 -2.78 -1.13 -8.76
C PHE A 56 -4.12 -0.44 -8.99
N THR A 57 -5.23 -1.15 -8.77
CA THR A 57 -6.59 -0.61 -8.93
C THR A 57 -7.14 0.01 -7.65
N ILE A 58 -6.60 -0.39 -6.49
CA ILE A 58 -7.00 0.10 -5.16
C ILE A 58 -5.93 1.07 -4.67
N VAL A 59 -6.27 2.37 -4.66
CA VAL A 59 -5.34 3.46 -4.28
C VAL A 59 -5.79 4.21 -3.04
N VAL A 60 -7.06 4.13 -2.69
CA VAL A 60 -7.65 4.79 -1.52
C VAL A 60 -8.57 3.79 -0.84
N GLU A 61 -8.53 3.72 0.49
CA GLU A 61 -9.54 2.99 1.23
C GLU A 61 -10.88 3.73 1.17
N ASP A 62 -11.93 3.03 0.74
CA ASP A 62 -13.28 3.59 0.57
C ASP A 62 -13.99 3.79 1.93
N MET A 63 -13.69 2.94 2.91
CA MET A 63 -14.36 2.88 4.22
C MET A 63 -15.89 2.75 4.12
N ARG A 64 -16.42 2.34 2.96
CA ARG A 64 -17.86 2.31 2.71
C ARG A 64 -18.44 0.90 2.81
N TYR A 65 -18.73 0.48 4.04
CA TYR A 65 -19.31 -0.84 4.30
C TYR A 65 -20.84 -0.86 4.15
N THR A 66 -21.40 -1.92 3.55
CA THR A 66 -22.85 -2.07 3.29
C THR A 66 -23.54 -3.10 4.17
N THR A 67 -22.79 -3.96 4.87
CA THR A 67 -23.35 -5.03 5.71
C THR A 67 -22.71 -5.05 7.09
N VAL A 68 -23.52 -5.35 8.12
CA VAL A 68 -23.07 -5.53 9.51
C VAL A 68 -21.99 -6.60 9.61
N ARG A 69 -22.21 -7.74 8.93
CA ARG A 69 -21.27 -8.87 8.90
C ARG A 69 -19.87 -8.44 8.44
N ALA A 70 -19.78 -7.61 7.40
CA ALA A 70 -18.48 -7.15 6.90
C ALA A 70 -17.75 -6.27 7.94
N LEU A 71 -18.44 -5.31 8.56
CA LEU A 71 -17.85 -4.46 9.61
C LEU A 71 -17.35 -5.29 10.81
N ARG A 72 -18.18 -6.21 11.28
CA ARG A 72 -17.85 -7.09 12.42
C ARG A 72 -16.70 -8.04 12.10
N ASN A 73 -16.59 -8.52 10.86
CA ASN A 73 -15.47 -9.35 10.43
C ASN A 73 -14.16 -8.55 10.31
N THR A 74 -14.22 -7.30 9.86
CA THR A 74 -13.02 -6.45 9.73
C THR A 74 -12.54 -5.94 11.09
N TRP A 75 -13.45 -5.51 11.97
CA TRP A 75 -13.10 -4.98 13.30
C TRP A 75 -13.95 -5.60 14.42
N PRO A 76 -13.77 -6.90 14.71
CA PRO A 76 -14.61 -7.62 15.68
C PRO A 76 -14.53 -7.03 17.10
N SER A 77 -13.38 -6.47 17.48
CA SER A 77 -13.21 -5.83 18.79
C SER A 77 -13.82 -4.42 18.89
N ARG A 78 -14.09 -3.76 17.76
CA ARG A 78 -14.71 -2.42 17.73
C ARG A 78 -16.22 -2.48 17.59
N PHE A 79 -16.70 -3.44 16.79
CA PHE A 79 -18.13 -3.66 16.56
C PHE A 79 -18.60 -4.84 17.41
N THR A 80 -18.90 -4.58 18.68
CA THR A 80 -19.30 -5.59 19.65
C THR A 80 -20.76 -6.02 19.50
N SER A 81 -21.64 -5.17 18.95
CA SER A 81 -23.04 -5.48 18.61
C SER A 81 -23.40 -5.13 17.16
N ASP A 82 -24.46 -5.76 16.64
CA ASP A 82 -25.02 -5.45 15.32
C ASP A 82 -25.58 -4.02 15.29
N ALA A 83 -26.29 -3.61 16.35
CA ALA A 83 -26.82 -2.27 16.52
C ALA A 83 -25.74 -1.18 16.45
N LEU A 84 -24.55 -1.42 16.99
CA LEU A 84 -23.43 -0.49 16.85
C LEU A 84 -22.91 -0.45 15.41
N ALA A 85 -22.78 -1.60 14.74
CA ALA A 85 -22.31 -1.66 13.36
C ALA A 85 -23.27 -0.99 12.37
N GLU A 86 -24.58 -1.11 12.58
CA GLU A 86 -25.62 -0.48 11.75
C GLU A 86 -25.46 1.04 11.67
N GLN A 87 -25.01 1.69 12.75
CA GLN A 87 -24.79 3.14 12.80
C GLN A 87 -23.72 3.63 11.81
N TYR A 88 -22.82 2.76 11.35
CA TYR A 88 -21.70 3.13 10.47
C TYR A 88 -21.84 2.62 9.04
N LEU A 89 -22.93 1.92 8.71
CA LEU A 89 -23.16 1.45 7.34
C LEU A 89 -23.33 2.62 6.39
N ARG A 90 -22.60 2.58 5.27
CA ARG A 90 -22.61 3.60 4.21
C ARG A 90 -22.21 5.01 4.69
N GLN A 91 -21.52 5.11 5.83
CA GLN A 91 -21.04 6.36 6.41
C GLN A 91 -19.50 6.35 6.52
N PRO A 92 -18.77 6.48 5.40
CA PRO A 92 -17.32 6.25 5.37
C PRO A 92 -16.54 7.23 6.25
N GLU A 93 -16.97 8.49 6.32
CA GLU A 93 -16.32 9.49 7.18
C GLU A 93 -16.49 9.17 8.66
N ASN A 94 -17.72 8.90 9.09
CA ASN A 94 -17.99 8.52 10.48
C ASN A 94 -17.28 7.22 10.85
N LEU A 95 -17.24 6.23 9.94
CA LEU A 95 -16.50 4.99 10.16
C LEU A 95 -14.99 5.25 10.27
N GLY A 96 -14.42 6.06 9.38
CA GLY A 96 -13.02 6.44 9.41
C GLY A 96 -12.61 7.12 10.71
N ASN A 97 -13.42 8.07 11.16
CA ASN A 97 -13.21 8.76 12.43
C ASN A 97 -13.32 7.77 13.60
N PHE A 98 -14.34 6.90 13.63
CA PHE A 98 -14.50 5.89 14.67
C PHE A 98 -13.33 4.89 14.76
N VAL A 99 -12.76 4.48 13.62
CA VAL A 99 -11.67 3.51 13.59
C VAL A 99 -10.31 4.15 13.91
N TYR A 100 -10.08 5.39 13.46
CA TYR A 100 -8.75 6.00 13.42
C TYR A 100 -8.55 7.28 14.25
N ASP A 101 -9.59 7.87 14.84
CA ASP A 101 -9.42 9.03 15.72
C ASP A 101 -8.52 8.69 16.92
N ASN A 102 -7.73 9.67 17.35
CA ASN A 102 -6.80 9.58 18.49
C ASN A 102 -5.75 8.46 18.36
N ARG A 103 -5.41 8.06 17.13
CA ARG A 103 -4.42 7.02 16.81
C ARG A 103 -3.48 7.53 15.71
N MET A 104 -2.22 7.10 15.72
CA MET A 104 -1.25 7.39 14.63
C MET A 104 -1.12 8.89 14.34
N GLY A 105 -1.15 9.71 15.40
CA GLY A 105 -1.10 11.17 15.33
C GLY A 105 -2.42 11.86 14.93
N ASN A 106 -3.50 11.12 14.64
CA ASN A 106 -4.79 11.74 14.34
C ASN A 106 -5.41 12.35 15.60
N GLY A 107 -5.97 13.56 15.48
CA GLY A 107 -6.90 14.13 16.46
C GLY A 107 -8.33 13.62 16.28
N LYS A 108 -9.25 14.18 17.06
CA LYS A 108 -10.69 13.94 16.92
C LYS A 108 -11.20 14.48 15.58
N GLY A 109 -11.95 13.67 14.83
CA GLY A 109 -12.48 14.01 13.51
C GLY A 109 -11.44 13.96 12.37
N GLU A 110 -10.22 13.49 12.64
CA GLU A 110 -9.15 13.40 11.64
C GLU A 110 -8.98 11.99 11.06
N GLY A 111 -9.64 10.98 11.63
CA GLY A 111 -9.46 9.58 11.24
C GLY A 111 -9.72 9.31 9.77
N TYR A 112 -10.83 9.80 9.21
CA TYR A 112 -11.13 9.65 7.78
C TYR A 112 -10.24 10.54 6.89
N LYS A 113 -9.81 11.70 7.40
CA LYS A 113 -8.95 12.62 6.65
C LYS A 113 -7.63 11.94 6.29
N TYR A 114 -6.99 11.26 7.25
CA TYR A 114 -5.73 10.54 7.07
C TYR A 114 -5.91 9.02 6.95
N ARG A 115 -7.02 8.61 6.35
CA ARG A 115 -7.27 7.22 5.93
C ARG A 115 -6.21 6.71 4.95
N GLY A 116 -6.13 5.40 4.79
CA GLY A 116 -5.23 4.68 3.90
C GLY A 116 -5.26 5.18 2.46
N ARG A 117 -4.11 5.62 1.96
CA ARG A 117 -3.89 5.99 0.55
C ARG A 117 -2.59 5.41 0.02
N GLY A 118 -2.49 5.36 -1.31
CA GLY A 118 -1.37 4.76 -2.02
C GLY A 118 -1.43 3.24 -2.03
N TRP A 119 -0.55 2.63 -2.81
CA TRP A 119 -0.60 1.19 -3.08
C TRP A 119 -0.11 0.30 -1.92
N MET A 120 0.45 0.90 -0.86
CA MET A 120 0.80 0.20 0.39
C MET A 120 0.17 0.85 1.63
N GLN A 121 -1.00 1.49 1.45
CA GLN A 121 -1.87 1.96 2.54
C GLN A 121 -1.14 2.79 3.61
N LEU A 122 -0.67 3.98 3.20
CA LEU A 122 -0.16 4.99 4.12
C LEU A 122 -1.35 5.57 4.92
N THR A 123 -1.33 5.38 6.24
CA THR A 123 -2.45 5.74 7.14
C THR A 123 -1.95 6.48 8.38
N GLY A 124 -2.74 7.46 8.83
CA GLY A 124 -2.49 8.23 10.05
C GLY A 124 -1.63 9.48 9.83
N LYS A 125 -2.02 10.59 10.46
CA LYS A 125 -1.39 11.92 10.31
C LYS A 125 0.12 11.90 10.52
N GLU A 126 0.60 11.10 11.46
CA GLU A 126 2.04 10.91 11.72
C GLU A 126 2.77 10.41 10.48
N MET A 127 2.23 9.38 9.80
CA MET A 127 2.83 8.86 8.57
C MET A 127 2.73 9.85 7.41
N TYR A 128 1.61 10.60 7.29
CA TYR A 128 1.50 11.67 6.30
C TYR A 128 2.54 12.77 6.53
N ALA A 129 2.82 13.14 7.78
CA ALA A 129 3.84 14.14 8.12
C ALA A 129 5.25 13.66 7.76
N LEU A 130 5.60 12.42 8.11
CA LEU A 130 6.88 11.83 7.76
C LEU A 130 7.06 11.70 6.25
N PHE A 131 6.01 11.28 5.54
CA PHE A 131 6.01 11.21 4.08
C PHE A 131 6.15 12.59 3.45
N SER A 132 5.46 13.60 3.97
CA SER A 132 5.57 14.98 3.48
C SER A 132 7.01 15.49 3.53
N LYS A 133 7.70 15.22 4.64
CA LYS A 133 9.13 15.54 4.78
C LYS A 133 10.00 14.76 3.79
N TRP A 134 9.71 13.48 3.57
CA TRP A 134 10.49 12.62 2.68
C TRP A 134 10.32 13.00 1.21
N ILE A 135 9.10 13.32 0.78
CA ILE A 135 8.79 13.68 -0.61
C ILE A 135 9.01 15.16 -0.93
N GLY A 136 9.09 16.01 0.10
CA GLY A 136 9.28 17.45 -0.04
C GLY A 136 8.01 18.25 -0.38
N GLU A 137 6.83 17.67 -0.20
CA GLU A 137 5.53 18.32 -0.44
C GLU A 137 4.55 18.02 0.70
N ASP A 138 3.76 19.03 1.10
CA ASP A 138 2.86 18.96 2.26
C ASP A 138 1.61 18.11 1.98
N CYS A 139 1.79 16.79 2.12
CA CYS A 139 0.72 15.81 2.05
C CYS A 139 -0.16 15.81 3.32
N VAL A 140 0.20 16.50 4.41
CA VAL A 140 -0.70 16.66 5.57
C VAL A 140 -1.81 17.66 5.24
N LYS A 141 -1.43 18.77 4.60
CA LYS A 141 -2.39 19.77 4.10
C LYS A 141 -3.25 19.22 2.98
N ASN A 142 -2.67 18.44 2.06
CA ASN A 142 -3.39 17.80 0.96
C ASN A 142 -3.13 16.27 0.89
N PRO A 143 -3.84 15.46 1.69
CA PRO A 143 -3.59 14.02 1.77
C PRO A 143 -3.92 13.26 0.48
N ASP A 144 -4.77 13.80 -0.39
CA ASP A 144 -5.13 13.14 -1.64
C ASP A 144 -3.96 13.06 -2.64
N LEU A 145 -2.90 13.85 -2.43
CA LEU A 145 -1.64 13.75 -3.20
C LEU A 145 -1.04 12.35 -3.13
N VAL A 146 -1.15 11.65 -1.99
CA VAL A 146 -0.65 10.28 -1.83
C VAL A 146 -1.29 9.32 -2.83
N ALA A 147 -2.57 9.54 -3.17
CA ALA A 147 -3.29 8.68 -4.11
C ALA A 147 -3.21 9.15 -5.57
N THR A 148 -3.05 10.45 -5.79
CA THR A 148 -3.18 11.06 -7.12
C THR A 148 -1.83 11.38 -7.77
N LYS A 149 -0.84 11.76 -6.95
CA LYS A 149 0.48 12.21 -7.40
C LYS A 149 1.62 11.30 -6.94
N TYR A 150 1.45 10.59 -5.82
CA TYR A 150 2.51 9.80 -5.20
C TYR A 150 2.17 8.34 -4.80
N PRO A 151 1.35 7.58 -5.55
CA PRO A 151 0.99 6.22 -5.14
C PRO A 151 2.17 5.23 -5.15
N LEU A 152 3.18 5.41 -6.01
CA LEU A 152 4.39 4.56 -6.03
C LEU A 152 5.37 4.96 -4.93
N GLU A 153 5.63 6.26 -4.83
CA GLU A 153 6.58 6.86 -3.92
C GLU A 153 6.17 6.62 -2.47
N SER A 154 4.88 6.73 -2.16
CA SER A 154 4.34 6.38 -0.83
C SER A 154 4.50 4.90 -0.50
N ALA A 155 4.42 4.00 -1.48
CA ALA A 155 4.70 2.59 -1.27
C ALA A 155 6.18 2.32 -0.97
N VAL A 156 7.11 2.95 -1.72
CA VAL A 156 8.56 2.87 -1.44
C VAL A 156 8.87 3.40 -0.04
N PHE A 157 8.26 4.54 0.32
CA PHE A 157 8.37 5.10 1.66
C PHE A 157 7.87 4.14 2.74
N MET A 158 6.71 3.52 2.57
CA MET A 158 6.18 2.55 3.55
C MET A 158 7.09 1.31 3.69
N PHE A 159 7.68 0.84 2.58
CA PHE A 159 8.65 -0.24 2.59
C PHE A 159 9.95 0.14 3.34
N ASN A 160 10.39 1.40 3.21
CA ASN A 160 11.48 1.99 4.01
C ASN A 160 11.13 2.06 5.50
N GLN A 161 9.95 2.60 5.85
CA GLN A 161 9.52 2.74 7.25
C GLN A 161 9.42 1.39 7.96
N LYS A 162 8.98 0.35 7.23
CA LYS A 162 8.94 -1.03 7.72
C LYS A 162 10.31 -1.74 7.70
N ARG A 163 11.37 -1.08 7.21
CA ARG A 163 12.77 -1.56 7.12
C ARG A 163 12.91 -2.87 6.35
N LEU A 164 12.25 -2.98 5.19
CA LEU A 164 12.09 -4.27 4.51
C LEU A 164 13.16 -4.59 3.47
N TRP A 165 13.82 -3.59 2.87
CA TRP A 165 14.78 -3.83 1.78
C TRP A 165 15.88 -4.82 2.15
N ASN A 166 16.49 -4.71 3.32
CA ASN A 166 17.61 -5.54 3.72
C ASN A 166 17.23 -6.72 4.63
N LEU A 167 15.93 -7.00 4.78
CA LEU A 167 15.47 -8.05 5.69
C LEU A 167 15.75 -9.45 5.13
N VAL A 168 15.79 -9.57 3.80
CA VAL A 168 16.05 -10.81 3.06
C VAL A 168 16.89 -10.52 1.83
N SER A 169 17.61 -11.53 1.32
CA SER A 169 18.47 -11.40 0.13
C SER A 169 18.06 -12.32 -1.02
N THR A 170 17.05 -13.17 -0.83
CA THR A 170 16.62 -14.15 -1.85
C THR A 170 15.12 -14.06 -2.17
N VAL A 171 14.68 -14.91 -3.10
CA VAL A 171 13.27 -15.14 -3.45
C VAL A 171 12.82 -16.55 -3.07
N SER A 172 13.44 -17.15 -2.05
CA SER A 172 12.95 -18.38 -1.44
C SER A 172 11.55 -18.17 -0.82
N ASP A 173 10.79 -19.24 -0.66
CA ASP A 173 9.44 -19.15 -0.09
C ASP A 173 9.50 -18.65 1.36
N GLU A 174 10.54 -19.04 2.10
CA GLU A 174 10.80 -18.62 3.48
C GLU A 174 11.04 -17.10 3.57
N ASP A 175 11.88 -16.55 2.68
CA ASP A 175 12.18 -15.12 2.63
C ASP A 175 10.93 -14.32 2.22
N ILE A 176 10.17 -14.81 1.24
CA ILE A 176 8.91 -14.19 0.82
C ILE A 176 7.91 -14.16 1.99
N LYS A 177 7.80 -15.25 2.76
CA LYS A 177 6.95 -15.31 3.97
C LYS A 177 7.40 -14.30 5.03
N ILE A 178 8.71 -14.06 5.20
CA ILE A 178 9.23 -13.06 6.15
C ILE A 178 8.76 -11.65 5.75
N ILE A 179 8.96 -11.27 4.49
CA ILE A 179 8.50 -9.96 3.99
C ILE A 179 6.99 -9.85 4.11
N ARG A 180 6.24 -10.88 3.72
CA ARG A 180 4.77 -10.89 3.75
C ARG A 180 4.22 -10.59 5.14
N ARG A 181 4.77 -11.24 6.18
CA ARG A 181 4.37 -11.00 7.57
C ARG A 181 4.56 -9.55 8.00
N ARG A 182 5.60 -8.87 7.52
CA ARG A 182 5.85 -7.46 7.88
C ARG A 182 5.03 -6.47 7.06
N VAL A 183 4.73 -6.81 5.80
CA VAL A 183 3.84 -6.01 4.95
C VAL A 183 2.42 -6.04 5.49
N ASN A 184 1.87 -7.24 5.69
CA ASN A 184 0.44 -7.46 5.91
C ASN A 184 0.05 -7.88 7.35
N GLY A 185 1.03 -8.08 8.25
CA GLY A 185 0.78 -8.53 9.62
C GLY A 185 0.51 -10.04 9.76
N GLY A 186 0.67 -10.80 8.67
CA GLY A 186 0.41 -12.23 8.60
C GLY A 186 0.79 -12.83 7.25
N LEU A 187 0.23 -13.99 6.91
CA LEU A 187 0.47 -14.68 5.64
C LEU A 187 -0.74 -14.65 4.70
N ILE A 188 -1.67 -13.71 4.90
CA ILE A 188 -2.85 -13.58 4.05
C ILE A 188 -2.39 -13.34 2.60
N GLY A 189 -2.89 -14.14 1.66
CA GLY A 189 -2.56 -14.03 0.22
C GLY A 189 -1.16 -14.51 -0.18
N ILE A 190 -0.44 -15.23 0.68
CA ILE A 190 0.93 -15.72 0.40
C ILE A 190 1.01 -16.62 -0.84
N ASP A 191 -0.04 -17.40 -1.10
CA ASP A 191 -0.22 -18.27 -2.26
C ASP A 191 -0.18 -17.49 -3.59
N LYS A 192 -0.60 -16.22 -3.57
CA LYS A 192 -0.52 -15.32 -4.73
C LYS A 192 0.80 -14.56 -4.80
N VAL A 193 1.37 -14.20 -3.65
CA VAL A 193 2.59 -13.38 -3.58
C VAL A 193 3.83 -14.16 -4.00
N ILE A 194 3.98 -15.42 -3.56
CA ILE A 194 5.14 -16.26 -3.93
C ILE A 194 5.36 -16.34 -5.45
N PRO A 195 4.37 -16.73 -6.26
CA PRO A 195 4.56 -16.81 -7.71
C PRO A 195 4.82 -15.44 -8.35
N LEU A 196 4.24 -14.36 -7.83
CA LEU A 196 4.50 -12.99 -8.33
C LEU A 196 5.96 -12.59 -8.10
N VAL A 197 6.49 -12.76 -6.89
CA VAL A 197 7.89 -12.42 -6.57
C VAL A 197 8.84 -13.21 -7.48
N LYS A 198 8.67 -14.53 -7.57
CA LYS A 198 9.53 -15.37 -8.43
C LYS A 198 9.44 -14.98 -9.90
N ARG A 199 8.23 -14.68 -10.39
CA ARG A 199 8.02 -14.20 -11.75
C ARG A 199 8.77 -12.90 -12.02
N PHE A 200 8.66 -11.91 -11.14
CA PHE A 200 9.36 -10.63 -11.32
C PHE A 200 10.87 -10.78 -11.23
N PHE A 201 11.38 -11.62 -10.33
CA PHE A 201 12.79 -11.93 -10.25
C PHE A 201 13.33 -12.53 -11.54
N ASN A 202 12.65 -13.55 -12.08
CA ASN A 202 13.06 -14.22 -13.33
C ASN A 202 12.91 -13.34 -14.57
N MET A 203 12.08 -12.30 -14.51
CA MET A 203 11.90 -11.34 -15.60
C MET A 203 13.06 -10.34 -15.71
N MET A 204 13.75 -10.06 -14.58
CA MET A 204 14.83 -9.09 -14.51
C MET A 204 16.16 -9.67 -15.05
N LYS A 205 16.58 -9.20 -16.22
CA LYS A 205 17.82 -9.63 -16.88
C LYS A 205 19.07 -9.03 -16.26
#